data_AF-A0A0C4WKT6-F1
#
_entry.id   AF-A0A0C4WKT6-F1
#
_cell.length_a   1.000
_cell.length_b   1.000
_cell.length_c   1.000
_cell.angle_alpha   90.00
_cell.angle_beta   90.00
_cell.angle_gamma   90.00
#
_symmetry.space_group_name_H-M   'P 1'
#
loop_
_entity.id
_entity.type
_entity.pdbx_description
1 polymer ?
#
loop_
_entity_poly.entity_id
_entity_poly.type
_entity_poly.pdbx_seq_one_letter_code
_entity_poly.pdbx_strand_id
1 'polypeptide(L)'
;MRHLRPLFALCTSLPVCTVFAATLPNAGRLIHEIETAPLSVPAPQSLDLTLPDSSNGKVTAGGPTLSVTGFRLTGNQAIPSSELLPLLDDLKGRSLSLGELQQAAQRLSDYYRQRGYPLARA
;
A
#
# COMPACT_ATOMS: atom_id res chain seq x y z
N MET A 1 -77.13 -54.39 53.04
CA MET A 1 -78.00 -54.03 51.89
C MET A 1 -77.32 -52.96 51.06
N ARG A 2 -77.15 -53.28 49.76
CA ARG A 2 -77.03 -52.38 48.60
C ARG A 2 -75.77 -51.51 48.51
N HIS A 3 -74.77 -52.10 47.86
CA HIS A 3 -73.80 -51.40 47.04
C HIS A 3 -74.51 -50.64 45.90
N LEU A 4 -74.03 -49.44 45.58
CA LEU A 4 -74.34 -48.77 44.32
C LEU A 4 -73.06 -48.12 43.79
N ARG A 5 -72.41 -48.78 42.81
CA ARG A 5 -71.45 -48.20 41.86
C ARG A 5 -72.25 -47.72 40.63
N PRO A 6 -71.62 -47.30 39.54
CA PRO A 6 -70.78 -46.12 39.27
C PRO A 6 -71.42 -45.27 38.13
N LEU A 7 -71.05 -44.00 37.92
CA LEU A 7 -71.38 -43.36 36.64
C LEU A 7 -70.43 -42.20 36.28
N PHE A 8 -69.78 -42.38 35.12
CA PHE A 8 -69.42 -41.37 34.11
C PHE A 8 -68.85 -40.02 34.59
N ALA A 9 -67.54 -39.81 34.46
CA ALA A 9 -66.94 -39.25 33.24
C ALA A 9 -67.35 -37.80 32.98
N LEU A 10 -66.48 -36.85 33.31
CA LEU A 10 -66.38 -35.61 32.55
C LEU A 10 -64.93 -35.14 32.51
N CYS A 11 -64.28 -35.54 31.43
CA CYS A 11 -62.99 -35.06 30.99
C CYS A 11 -63.10 -33.53 30.78
N THR A 12 -62.60 -32.74 31.72
CA THR A 12 -62.49 -31.28 31.58
C THR A 12 -61.08 -30.97 31.11
N SER A 13 -60.89 -31.00 29.79
CA SER A 13 -59.68 -30.52 29.15
C SER A 13 -59.55 -29.01 29.38
N LEU A 14 -58.59 -28.59 30.20
CA LEU A 14 -58.16 -27.19 30.28
C LEU A 14 -57.44 -26.82 28.97
N PRO A 15 -57.92 -25.88 28.16
CA PRO A 15 -57.12 -25.32 27.08
C PRO A 15 -55.97 -24.49 27.67
N VAL A 16 -54.75 -25.00 27.57
CA VAL A 16 -53.53 -24.24 27.87
C VAL A 16 -53.33 -23.23 26.74
N CYS A 17 -53.52 -21.96 27.03
CA CYS A 17 -53.25 -20.87 26.09
C CYS A 17 -51.76 -20.55 26.12
N THR A 18 -51.00 -20.99 25.12
CA THR A 18 -49.58 -20.66 24.98
C THR A 18 -49.45 -19.20 24.53
N VAL A 19 -48.97 -18.32 25.41
CA VAL A 19 -48.63 -16.92 25.08
C VAL A 19 -47.22 -16.90 24.51
N PHE A 20 -47.07 -16.49 23.25
CA PHE A 20 -45.77 -16.13 22.68
C PHE A 20 -45.43 -14.69 23.12
N ALA A 21 -44.48 -14.55 24.04
CA ALA A 21 -43.93 -13.25 24.37
C ALA A 21 -43.07 -12.76 23.20
N ALA A 22 -43.54 -11.75 22.48
CA ALA A 22 -42.70 -11.01 21.54
C ALA A 22 -41.60 -10.32 22.36
N THR A 23 -40.34 -10.71 22.13
CA THR A 23 -39.19 -10.12 22.81
C THR A 23 -39.03 -8.66 22.38
N LEU A 24 -39.42 -7.73 23.25
CA LEU A 24 -39.23 -6.30 23.01
C LEU A 24 -37.73 -6.03 22.73
N PRO A 25 -37.41 -5.20 21.73
CA PRO A 25 -36.04 -4.71 21.55
C PRO A 25 -35.54 -4.06 22.85
N ASN A 26 -34.43 -4.57 23.39
CA ASN A 26 -33.83 -4.04 24.62
C ASN A 26 -32.55 -3.25 24.29
N ALA A 27 -32.32 -2.15 25.02
CA ALA A 27 -31.16 -1.28 24.84
C ALA A 27 -29.82 -2.01 24.92
N GLY A 28 -29.71 -3.07 25.74
CA GLY A 28 -28.49 -3.88 25.82
C GLY A 28 -28.14 -4.59 24.51
N ARG A 29 -29.14 -4.95 23.69
CA ARG A 29 -28.90 -5.57 22.39
C ARG A 29 -28.32 -4.58 21.38
N LEU A 30 -28.73 -3.32 21.45
CA LEU A 30 -28.20 -2.24 20.60
C LEU A 30 -26.76 -1.89 20.98
N ILE A 31 -26.45 -1.84 22.28
CA ILE A 31 -25.08 -1.61 22.75
C ILE A 31 -24.15 -2.73 22.27
N HIS A 32 -24.58 -3.99 22.43
CA HIS A 32 -23.78 -5.13 21.99
C HIS A 32 -23.54 -5.13 20.47
N GLU A 33 -24.50 -4.68 19.68
CA GLU A 33 -24.36 -4.59 18.22
C GLU A 33 -23.35 -3.50 17.80
N ILE A 34 -23.29 -2.38 18.52
CA ILE A 34 -22.29 -1.32 18.29
C ILE A 34 -20.89 -1.79 18.70
N GLU A 35 -20.77 -2.50 19.82
CA GLU A 35 -19.47 -3.02 20.30
C GLU A 35 -18.92 -4.17 19.44
N THR A 36 -19.81 -4.98 18.86
CA THR A 36 -19.42 -6.18 18.09
C THR A 36 -19.30 -5.90 16.59
N ALA A 37 -19.63 -4.68 16.12
CA ALA A 37 -19.45 -4.30 14.73
C ALA A 37 -17.97 -4.40 14.33
N PRO A 38 -17.59 -5.27 13.38
CA PRO A 38 -16.20 -5.44 13.01
C PRO A 38 -15.67 -4.15 12.37
N LEU A 39 -14.52 -3.68 12.85
CA LEU A 39 -13.83 -2.54 12.25
C LEU A 39 -13.44 -2.89 10.81
N SER A 40 -13.99 -2.16 9.84
CA SER A 40 -13.58 -2.26 8.44
C SER A 40 -12.27 -1.50 8.27
N VAL A 41 -11.16 -2.22 8.25
CA VAL A 41 -9.85 -1.64 7.92
C VAL A 41 -9.72 -1.60 6.39
N PRO A 42 -9.38 -0.45 5.80
CA PRO A 42 -9.10 -0.37 4.37
C PRO A 42 -8.00 -1.36 3.97
N ALA A 43 -8.14 -1.97 2.80
CA ALA A 43 -7.13 -2.89 2.29
C ALA A 43 -5.75 -2.19 2.19
N PRO A 44 -4.64 -2.90 2.47
CA PRO A 44 -3.30 -2.35 2.31
C PRO A 44 -3.11 -1.82 0.88
N GLN A 45 -2.82 -0.52 0.76
CA GLN A 45 -2.57 0.09 -0.54
C GLN A 45 -1.12 -0.21 -0.94
N SER A 46 -0.94 -1.04 -1.97
CA SER A 46 0.34 -1.17 -2.66
C SER A 46 0.52 0.02 -3.60
N LEU A 47 1.64 0.72 -3.49
CA LEU A 47 1.99 1.79 -4.41
C LEU A 47 2.45 1.16 -5.74
N ASP A 48 1.54 1.07 -6.71
CA ASP A 48 1.86 0.61 -8.07
C ASP A 48 2.55 1.75 -8.83
N LEU A 49 3.86 1.84 -8.66
CA LEU A 49 4.67 2.92 -9.21
C LEU A 49 5.18 2.51 -10.59
N THR A 50 4.39 2.83 -11.63
CA THR A 50 4.86 2.75 -13.02
C THR A 50 5.87 3.86 -13.26
N LEU A 51 7.14 3.60 -12.95
CA LEU A 51 8.22 4.49 -13.30
C LEU A 51 8.37 4.47 -14.83
N PRO A 52 8.35 5.63 -15.52
CA PRO A 52 8.74 5.65 -16.91
C PRO A 52 10.19 5.16 -16.99
N ASP A 53 10.44 4.17 -17.86
CA ASP A 53 11.79 3.72 -18.16
C ASP A 53 12.63 4.95 -18.49
N SER A 54 13.50 5.34 -17.55
CA SER A 54 14.38 6.51 -17.72
C SER A 54 15.53 6.19 -18.67
N SER A 55 15.35 5.22 -19.57
CA SER A 55 16.07 5.13 -20.83
C SER A 55 15.70 6.37 -21.64
N ASN A 56 16.21 7.53 -21.25
CA ASN A 56 16.43 8.63 -22.16
C ASN A 56 17.05 7.99 -23.40
N GLY A 57 16.30 8.01 -24.51
CA GLY A 57 16.48 7.10 -25.65
C GLY A 57 17.94 6.88 -25.99
N LYS A 58 18.29 5.60 -26.23
CA LYS A 58 19.63 5.12 -26.65
C LYS A 58 20.40 6.25 -27.31
N VAL A 59 21.34 6.85 -26.56
CA VAL A 59 22.00 8.02 -27.12
C VAL A 59 22.77 7.57 -28.34
N THR A 60 22.41 8.14 -29.49
CA THR A 60 23.16 7.92 -30.72
C THR A 60 24.59 8.36 -30.46
N ALA A 61 25.51 7.40 -30.45
CA ALA A 61 26.93 7.70 -30.41
C ALA A 61 27.26 8.49 -31.69
N GLY A 62 27.53 9.78 -31.54
CA GLY A 62 27.80 10.67 -32.66
C GLY A 62 27.26 12.07 -32.44
N GLY A 63 28.12 13.07 -32.61
CA GLY A 63 27.77 14.47 -32.44
C GLY A 63 28.97 15.32 -32.03
N PRO A 64 28.76 16.63 -31.85
CA PRO A 64 29.80 17.52 -31.33
C PRO A 64 30.28 17.03 -29.95
N THR A 65 31.58 17.16 -29.71
CA THR A 65 32.20 16.85 -28.41
C THR A 65 32.63 18.13 -27.71
N LEU A 66 32.58 18.11 -26.39
CA LEU A 66 32.97 19.22 -25.52
C LEU A 66 34.10 18.75 -24.61
N SER A 67 35.13 19.56 -24.46
CA SER A 67 36.19 19.28 -23.48
C SER A 67 35.68 19.57 -22.08
N VAL A 68 35.61 18.53 -21.23
CA VAL A 68 35.05 18.63 -19.88
C VAL A 68 36.19 18.68 -18.87
N THR A 69 36.39 19.84 -18.25
CA THR A 69 37.43 20.02 -17.22
C THR A 69 37.05 19.37 -15.88
N GLY A 70 35.75 19.33 -15.55
CA GLY A 70 35.28 18.75 -14.30
C GLY A 70 33.77 18.81 -14.13
N PHE A 71 33.31 18.22 -13.02
CA PHE A 71 31.88 18.14 -12.67
C PHE A 71 31.65 18.84 -11.33
N ARG A 72 30.55 19.59 -11.24
CA ARG A 72 30.05 20.19 -10.00
C ARG A 72 28.62 19.74 -9.79
N LEU A 73 28.37 19.05 -8.68
CA LEU A 73 27.05 18.55 -8.32
C LEU A 73 26.35 19.57 -7.41
N THR A 74 25.03 19.72 -7.60
CA THR A 74 24.17 20.62 -6.82
C THR A 74 22.83 19.97 -6.54
N GLY A 75 22.20 20.29 -5.41
CA GLY A 75 20.90 19.73 -5.03
C GLY A 75 20.95 18.31 -4.46
N ASN A 76 22.13 17.70 -4.36
CA ASN A 76 22.34 16.38 -3.79
C ASN A 76 22.36 16.43 -2.25
N GLN A 77 21.18 16.31 -1.64
CA GLN A 77 21.02 16.30 -0.18
C GLN A 77 21.12 14.89 0.43
N ALA A 78 20.64 13.88 -0.30
CA ALA A 78 20.59 12.51 0.20
C ALA A 78 21.92 11.74 0.11
N ILE A 79 22.77 12.06 -0.87
CA ILE A 79 24.08 11.43 -1.07
C ILE A 79 25.13 12.54 -1.28
N PRO A 80 26.22 12.58 -0.48
CA PRO A 80 27.19 13.66 -0.54
C PRO A 80 28.01 13.65 -1.82
N SER A 81 28.46 14.82 -2.26
CA SER A 81 29.25 14.97 -3.50
C SER A 81 30.57 14.20 -3.45
N SER A 82 31.15 14.01 -2.26
CA SER A 82 32.37 13.22 -2.06
C SER A 82 32.21 11.76 -2.46
N GLU A 83 30.98 11.23 -2.42
CA GLU A 83 30.66 9.86 -2.82
C GLU A 83 30.28 9.77 -4.30
N LEU A 84 29.63 10.82 -4.84
CA LEU A 84 29.17 10.84 -6.22
C LEU A 84 30.25 11.26 -7.23
N LEU A 85 31.12 12.22 -6.89
CA LEU A 85 32.16 12.73 -7.79
C LEU A 85 33.17 11.66 -8.25
N PRO A 86 33.60 10.70 -7.40
CA PRO A 86 34.47 9.60 -7.83
C PRO A 86 33.85 8.73 -8.93
N LEU A 87 32.52 8.64 -9.01
CA LEU A 87 31.82 7.87 -10.05
C LEU A 87 31.98 8.50 -11.46
N LEU A 88 32.49 9.73 -11.54
CA LEU A 88 32.68 10.49 -12.77
C LEU A 88 34.16 10.78 -13.08
N ASP A 89 35.10 10.27 -12.28
CA ASP A 89 36.53 10.58 -12.45
C ASP A 89 37.09 10.10 -13.79
N ASP A 90 36.56 9.00 -14.33
CA ASP A 90 36.91 8.43 -15.64
C ASP A 90 36.55 9.35 -16.83
N LEU A 91 35.70 10.34 -16.59
CA LEU A 91 35.17 11.25 -17.60
C LEU A 91 35.80 12.66 -17.52
N LYS A 92 36.53 12.97 -16.44
CA LYS A 92 37.17 14.28 -16.27
C LYS A 92 38.37 14.43 -17.21
N GLY A 93 38.54 15.64 -17.76
CA GLY A 93 39.65 15.98 -18.66
C GLY A 93 39.54 15.37 -20.05
N ARG A 94 38.37 14.84 -20.43
CA ARG A 94 38.12 14.21 -21.73
C ARG A 94 37.18 15.05 -22.59
N SER A 95 37.27 14.86 -23.90
CA SER A 95 36.25 15.35 -24.83
C SER A 95 35.07 14.38 -24.80
N LEU A 96 33.92 14.84 -24.33
CA LEU A 96 32.70 14.05 -24.19
C LEU A 96 31.62 14.56 -25.14
N SER A 97 30.91 13.64 -25.77
CA SER A 97 29.67 13.91 -26.48
C SER A 97 28.51 14.14 -25.50
N LEU A 98 27.41 14.73 -25.99
CA LEU A 98 26.17 14.87 -25.21
C LEU A 98 25.68 13.51 -24.68
N GLY A 99 25.87 12.44 -25.46
CA GLY A 99 25.49 11.10 -25.03
C GLY A 99 26.29 10.54 -23.89
N GLU A 100 27.60 10.77 -23.87
CA GLU A 100 28.44 10.36 -22.75
C GLU A 100 28.09 11.17 -21.49
N LEU A 101 27.74 12.45 -21.61
CA LEU A 101 27.25 13.25 -20.49
C LEU A 101 25.90 12.75 -19.96
N GLN A 102 24.98 12.35 -20.84
CA GLN A 102 23.71 11.76 -20.44
C GLN A 102 23.92 10.39 -19.75
N GLN A 103 24.86 9.58 -20.24
CA GLN A 103 25.23 8.32 -19.59
C GLN A 103 25.85 8.56 -18.21
N ALA A 104 26.65 9.61 -18.03
CA ALA A 104 27.18 10.02 -16.74
C ALA A 104 26.06 10.38 -15.74
N ALA A 105 25.05 11.14 -16.17
CA ALA A 105 23.88 11.46 -15.36
C ALA A 105 23.04 10.20 -15.04
N GLN A 106 22.90 9.29 -16.00
CA GLN A 106 22.22 8.01 -15.77
C GLN A 106 22.93 7.18 -14.71
N ARG A 107 24.27 7.09 -14.78
CA ARG A 107 25.10 6.40 -13.78
C ARG A 107 24.85 6.93 -12.37
N LEU A 108 24.77 8.25 -12.21
CA LEU A 108 24.40 8.87 -10.92
C LEU A 108 22.97 8.50 -10.50
N SER A 109 22.01 8.59 -11.40
CA SER A 109 20.60 8.26 -11.12
C SER A 109 20.44 6.80 -10.65
N ASP A 110 21.15 5.87 -11.29
CA ASP A 110 21.14 4.46 -10.92
C ASP A 110 21.78 4.22 -9.55
N TYR A 111 22.84 4.95 -9.22
CA TYR A 111 23.45 4.92 -7.89
C TYR A 111 22.45 5.34 -6.79
N TYR A 112 21.66 6.38 -7.05
CA TYR A 112 20.59 6.78 -6.13
C TYR A 112 19.49 5.73 -6.00
N ARG A 113 19.07 5.12 -7.13
CA ARG A 113 18.04 4.08 -7.12
C ARG A 113 18.47 2.87 -6.30
N GLN A 114 19.72 2.44 -6.43
CA GLN A 114 20.31 1.35 -5.64
C GLN A 114 20.34 1.65 -4.13
N ARG A 115 20.31 2.93 -3.73
CA ARG A 115 20.27 3.40 -2.34
C ARG A 115 18.86 3.61 -1.79
N GLY A 116 17.82 3.21 -2.53
CA GLY A 116 16.43 3.33 -2.09
C GLY A 116 15.75 4.64 -2.49
N TYR A 117 16.31 5.37 -3.46
CA TYR A 117 15.69 6.58 -4.03
C TYR A 117 15.17 6.31 -5.46
N PRO A 118 14.01 5.64 -5.62
CA PRO A 118 13.51 5.20 -6.93
C PRO A 118 13.18 6.36 -7.89
N LEU A 119 12.86 7.54 -7.35
CA LEU A 119 12.47 8.74 -8.08
C LEU A 119 13.63 9.73 -8.33
N ALA A 120 14.85 9.39 -7.92
CA ALA A 120 15.98 10.28 -8.10
C ALA A 120 16.42 10.34 -9.58
N ARG A 121 16.81 11.54 -10.02
CA ARG A 121 17.48 11.78 -11.31
C ARG A 121 18.63 12.77 -11.13
N ALA A 122 19.62 12.66 -12.01
CA ALA A 122 20.70 13.63 -12.18
C ALA A 122 20.55 14.38 -13.52
#